data_AF-A0A950Q2G3-F1
#
_entry.id   AF-A0A950Q2G3-F1
#
_cell.length_a   1.000
_cell.length_b   1.000
_cell.length_c   1.000
_cell.angle_alpha   90.00
_cell.angle_beta   90.00
_cell.angle_gamma   90.00
#
_symmetry.space_group_name_H-M   'P 1'
#
loop_
_entity.id
_entity.type
_entity.pdbx_description
1 polymer ?
#
loop_
_entity_poly.entity_id
_entity_poly.type
_entity_poly.pdbx_seq_one_letter_code
_entity_poly.pdbx_strand_id
1 'polypeptide(L)'
;MRSVAVGSYNVHWGRRPGSPRKCEPFDVVDACRRLDVDILAMQEVWRPDGGPSVADEVAAALGYEVHHAWTARAIVKPKCQIVGRTGGSEGDGDWGQALLTRVPTGPVTEQRLSGFLMDATDRTVLKTEVDLDGTTLTVCGSHLPHLEHMSPLLRWRLRDVIPERHEPAVLMGDFNMWRWVARFVAPGWKDTVRGATWPAHRFPVFQIDHMLATPPMLATDAEVVHTGKSDHLPIRARLSLR
;
A
#
# COMPACT_ATOMS: atom_id res chain seq x y z
N MET A 1 2.11 20.25 11.22
CA MET A 1 3.05 19.41 12.04
C MET A 1 4.43 19.44 11.41
N ARG A 2 5.54 19.16 12.12
CA ARG A 2 6.90 19.30 11.53
C ARG A 2 7.35 18.13 10.64
N SER A 3 6.90 16.92 11.00
CA SER A 3 7.18 15.70 10.25
C SER A 3 6.04 14.71 10.45
N VAL A 4 5.94 13.75 9.55
CA VAL A 4 4.94 12.68 9.59
C VAL A 4 5.61 11.34 9.32
N ALA A 5 5.31 10.32 10.12
CA ALA A 5 5.74 8.96 9.83
C ALA A 5 4.77 8.32 8.85
N VAL A 6 5.26 7.78 7.73
CA VAL A 6 4.43 7.10 6.74
C VAL A 6 4.96 5.70 6.51
N GLY A 7 4.07 4.77 6.15
CA GLY A 7 4.45 3.39 5.87
C GLY A 7 3.57 2.70 4.86
N SER A 8 4.08 1.61 4.30
CA SER A 8 3.34 0.72 3.41
C SER A 8 3.46 -0.71 3.87
N TYR A 9 2.38 -1.48 3.80
CA TYR A 9 2.37 -2.90 4.13
C TYR A 9 1.37 -3.70 3.29
N ASN A 10 1.88 -4.57 2.42
CA ASN A 10 1.09 -5.66 1.85
C ASN A 10 0.89 -6.74 2.93
N VAL A 11 -0.35 -6.92 3.39
CA VAL A 11 -0.68 -7.81 4.51
C VAL A 11 -1.06 -9.23 4.08
N HIS A 12 -1.06 -9.52 2.78
CA HIS A 12 -1.38 -10.85 2.24
C HIS A 12 -2.65 -11.42 2.88
N TRP A 13 -3.72 -10.61 2.82
CA TRP A 13 -5.06 -10.89 3.36
C TRP A 13 -5.05 -11.36 4.84
N GLY A 14 -4.09 -10.88 5.63
CA GLY A 14 -3.94 -11.20 7.05
C GLY A 14 -3.49 -12.63 7.34
N ARG A 15 -2.96 -13.34 6.34
CA ARG A 15 -2.53 -14.74 6.48
C ARG A 15 -1.08 -14.89 6.07
N ARG A 16 -0.36 -15.77 6.78
CA ARG A 16 1.01 -16.07 6.42
C ARG A 16 1.08 -16.98 5.18
N PRO A 17 2.11 -16.82 4.34
CA PRO A 17 2.37 -17.73 3.23
C PRO A 17 2.56 -19.16 3.73
N GLY A 18 2.09 -20.14 2.95
CA GLY A 18 2.19 -21.54 3.33
C GLY A 18 1.78 -22.47 2.19
N SER A 19 1.75 -23.78 2.47
CA SER A 19 1.25 -24.74 1.50
C SER A 19 -0.22 -24.46 1.18
N PRO A 20 -0.76 -24.94 0.05
CA PRO A 20 -2.16 -24.69 -0.33
C PRO A 20 -3.21 -25.16 0.69
N ARG A 21 -2.81 -25.88 1.74
CA ARG A 21 -3.68 -26.32 2.84
C ARG A 21 -3.42 -25.58 4.17
N LYS A 22 -2.44 -24.68 4.24
CA LYS A 22 -1.94 -24.06 5.49
C LYS A 22 -1.58 -22.57 5.32
N CYS A 23 -2.56 -21.74 4.97
CA CYS A 23 -2.45 -20.27 5.09
C CYS A 23 -3.12 -19.84 6.40
N GLU A 24 -2.34 -19.78 7.47
CA GLU A 24 -2.83 -19.44 8.81
C GLU A 24 -2.85 -17.93 9.03
N PRO A 25 -3.83 -17.38 9.77
CA PRO A 25 -3.81 -15.98 10.18
C PRO A 25 -2.53 -15.63 10.94
N PHE A 26 -2.13 -14.36 10.89
CA PHE A 26 -1.14 -13.79 11.79
C PHE A 26 -1.65 -12.51 12.43
N ASP A 27 -1.00 -12.08 13.50
CA ASP A 27 -1.39 -10.86 14.22
C ASP A 27 -0.95 -9.62 13.45
N VAL A 28 -1.85 -9.12 12.59
CA VAL A 28 -1.62 -7.91 11.77
C VAL A 28 -1.62 -6.66 12.64
N VAL A 29 -2.45 -6.62 13.68
CA VAL A 29 -2.52 -5.51 14.64
C VAL A 29 -1.18 -5.30 15.32
N ASP A 30 -0.57 -6.36 15.84
CA ASP A 30 0.74 -6.31 16.49
C ASP A 30 1.87 -6.00 15.49
N ALA A 31 1.75 -6.47 14.24
CA ALA A 31 2.67 -6.08 13.17
C ALA A 31 2.63 -4.57 12.90
N CYS A 32 1.42 -4.00 12.74
CA CYS A 32 1.20 -2.57 12.51
C CYS A 32 1.56 -1.73 13.74
N ARG A 33 1.37 -2.24 14.96
CA ARG A 33 1.82 -1.58 16.20
C ARG A 33 3.32 -1.41 16.23
N ARG A 34 4.09 -2.42 15.78
CA ARG A 34 5.55 -2.34 15.67
C ARG A 34 6.02 -1.48 14.50
N LEU A 35 5.25 -1.43 13.41
CA LEU A 35 5.54 -0.55 12.28
C LEU A 35 5.45 0.93 12.71
N ASP A 36 4.45 1.27 13.52
CA ASP A 36 4.25 2.57 14.18
C ASP A 36 4.43 3.78 13.26
N VAL A 37 3.43 4.02 12.41
CA VAL A 37 3.41 5.13 11.46
C VAL A 37 2.14 5.96 11.64
N ASP A 38 2.14 7.20 11.19
CA ASP A 38 0.99 8.09 11.30
C ASP A 38 -0.01 7.90 10.15
N ILE A 39 0.51 7.53 8.97
CA ILE A 39 -0.29 7.19 7.79
C ILE A 39 0.23 5.87 7.20
N LEU A 40 -0.65 4.89 7.03
CA LEU A 40 -0.34 3.55 6.53
C LEU A 40 -1.12 3.24 5.25
N ALA A 41 -0.42 2.96 4.16
CA ALA A 41 -1.00 2.34 2.98
C ALA A 41 -0.96 0.81 3.14
N MET A 42 -2.12 0.16 3.18
CA MET A 42 -2.24 -1.28 3.37
C MET A 42 -2.74 -1.94 2.09
N GLN A 43 -1.98 -2.90 1.56
CA GLN A 43 -2.33 -3.63 0.34
C GLN A 43 -2.79 -5.05 0.65
N GLU A 44 -3.58 -5.64 -0.25
CA GLU A 44 -4.18 -6.97 -0.12
C GLU A 44 -5.04 -7.13 1.13
N VAL A 45 -5.78 -6.08 1.44
CA VAL A 45 -6.79 -6.06 2.48
C VAL A 45 -7.94 -6.96 2.04
N TRP A 46 -8.33 -7.90 2.90
CA TRP A 46 -9.51 -8.73 2.72
C TRP A 46 -10.56 -8.40 3.76
N ARG A 47 -11.81 -8.39 3.33
CA ARG A 47 -13.01 -8.24 4.17
C ARG A 47 -13.98 -9.38 3.88
N PRO A 48 -14.23 -10.32 4.81
CA PRO A 48 -15.31 -11.27 4.67
C PRO A 48 -16.67 -10.57 4.63
N ASP A 49 -17.62 -11.13 3.89
CA ASP A 49 -18.99 -10.61 3.87
C ASP A 49 -19.60 -10.62 5.28
N GLY A 50 -20.19 -9.48 5.68
CA GLY A 50 -20.80 -9.31 7.00
C GLY A 50 -19.82 -9.19 8.17
N GLY A 51 -18.51 -9.12 7.91
CA GLY A 51 -17.48 -8.97 8.94
C GLY A 51 -16.56 -7.76 8.72
N PRO A 52 -15.72 -7.44 9.72
CA PRO A 52 -14.70 -6.41 9.58
C PRO A 52 -13.57 -6.87 8.66
N SER A 53 -12.94 -5.93 7.97
CA SER A 53 -11.68 -6.19 7.28
C SER A 53 -10.50 -6.22 8.25
N VAL A 54 -9.38 -6.79 7.81
CA VAL A 54 -8.13 -6.71 8.57
C VAL A 54 -7.68 -5.26 8.82
N ALA A 55 -8.02 -4.33 7.91
CA ALA A 55 -7.73 -2.91 8.11
C ALA A 55 -8.64 -2.28 9.18
N ASP A 56 -9.90 -2.71 9.29
CA ASP A 56 -10.82 -2.26 10.35
C ASP A 56 -10.33 -2.70 11.73
N GLU A 57 -9.83 -3.93 11.85
CA GLU A 57 -9.26 -4.45 13.10
C GLU A 57 -8.03 -3.64 13.54
N VAL A 58 -7.13 -3.33 12.60
CA VAL A 58 -5.96 -2.47 12.85
C VAL A 58 -6.39 -1.06 13.26
N ALA A 59 -7.35 -0.48 12.54
CA ALA A 59 -7.85 0.87 12.79
C ALA A 59 -8.46 0.98 14.19
N ALA A 60 -9.37 0.06 14.55
CA ALA A 60 -10.01 0.03 15.85
C ALA A 60 -9.00 -0.18 17.00
N ALA A 61 -8.01 -1.05 16.81
CA ALA A 61 -7.05 -1.38 17.86
C ALA A 61 -5.97 -0.31 18.07
N LEU A 62 -5.62 0.46 17.04
CA LEU A 62 -4.49 1.41 17.06
C LEU A 62 -4.91 2.88 16.88
N GLY A 63 -6.21 3.17 16.77
CA GLY A 63 -6.75 4.52 16.71
C GLY A 63 -6.57 5.19 15.36
N TYR A 64 -6.69 4.45 14.26
CA TYR A 64 -6.73 5.04 12.92
C TYR A 64 -8.17 5.27 12.46
N GLU A 65 -8.36 6.27 11.63
CA GLU A 65 -9.42 6.31 10.63
C GLU A 65 -8.99 5.47 9.42
N VAL A 66 -9.96 4.84 8.75
CA VAL A 66 -9.70 3.95 7.61
C VAL A 66 -10.55 4.34 6.41
N HIS A 67 -9.90 4.40 5.24
CA HIS A 67 -10.56 4.53 3.95
C HIS A 67 -10.21 3.32 3.08
N HIS A 68 -11.20 2.51 2.72
CA HIS A 68 -11.01 1.34 1.85
C HIS A 68 -11.25 1.68 0.38
N ALA A 69 -10.42 1.10 -0.50
CA ALA A 69 -10.71 0.97 -1.92
C ALA A 69 -10.74 -0.51 -2.30
N TRP A 70 -11.96 -1.03 -2.48
CA TRP A 70 -12.20 -2.40 -2.94
C TRP A 70 -11.99 -2.51 -4.44
N THR A 71 -11.18 -3.47 -4.86
CA THR A 71 -10.77 -3.63 -6.27
C THR A 71 -11.16 -4.97 -6.89
N ALA A 72 -11.62 -5.91 -6.08
CA ALA A 72 -12.17 -7.17 -6.54
C ALA A 72 -13.05 -7.85 -5.49
N ARG A 73 -13.72 -8.92 -5.92
CA ARG A 73 -14.35 -9.93 -5.06
C ARG A 73 -13.45 -11.15 -4.97
N ALA A 74 -13.36 -11.72 -3.77
CA ALA A 74 -12.47 -12.84 -3.50
C ALA A 74 -13.15 -13.95 -2.69
N ILE A 75 -12.59 -15.16 -2.78
CA ILE A 75 -12.80 -16.27 -1.84
C ILE A 75 -11.49 -16.53 -1.12
N VAL A 76 -11.52 -16.68 0.21
CA VAL A 76 -10.32 -17.04 1.00
C VAL A 76 -10.49 -18.40 1.69
N LYS A 77 -10.18 -19.49 0.98
CA LYS A 77 -10.30 -20.89 1.49
C LYS A 77 -9.26 -21.86 0.91
N PRO A 78 -8.15 -22.15 1.61
CA PRO A 78 -7.43 -21.27 2.55
C PRO A 78 -6.61 -20.19 1.83
N LYS A 79 -6.47 -20.30 0.50
CA LYS A 79 -5.84 -19.29 -0.36
C LYS A 79 -6.87 -18.26 -0.80
N CYS A 80 -6.40 -17.04 -1.02
CA CYS A 80 -7.16 -16.02 -1.72
C CYS A 80 -7.26 -16.37 -3.21
N GLN A 81 -8.47 -16.27 -3.75
CA GLN A 81 -8.76 -16.37 -5.17
C GLN A 81 -9.65 -15.21 -5.55
N ILE A 82 -9.22 -14.42 -6.54
CA ILE A 82 -10.05 -13.37 -7.13
C ILE A 82 -11.09 -14.04 -8.03
N VAL A 83 -12.37 -13.79 -7.76
CA VAL A 83 -13.50 -14.47 -8.41
C VAL A 83 -14.49 -13.50 -9.07
N GLY A 84 -14.32 -12.19 -8.87
CA GLY A 84 -15.19 -11.20 -9.47
C GLY A 84 -14.63 -9.79 -9.37
N ARG A 85 -15.30 -8.84 -10.02
CA ARG A 85 -15.00 -7.40 -9.93
C ARG A 85 -15.69 -6.80 -8.71
N THR A 86 -15.18 -5.68 -8.21
CA THR A 86 -15.80 -4.93 -7.10
C THR A 86 -17.28 -4.68 -7.34
N GLY A 87 -18.10 -4.86 -6.30
CA GLY A 87 -19.55 -4.66 -6.37
C GLY A 87 -20.32 -5.84 -6.98
N GLY A 88 -19.63 -6.89 -7.41
CA GLY A 88 -20.22 -8.18 -7.76
C GLY A 88 -20.77 -8.94 -6.55
N SER A 89 -21.47 -10.04 -6.84
CA SER A 89 -22.04 -10.94 -5.81
C SER A 89 -21.22 -12.23 -5.63
N GLU A 90 -20.19 -12.40 -6.44
CA GLU A 90 -19.28 -13.53 -6.39
C GLU A 90 -18.42 -13.50 -5.12
N GLY A 91 -17.98 -14.67 -4.71
CA GLY A 91 -17.05 -14.83 -3.60
C GLY A 91 -17.68 -14.74 -2.21
N ASP A 92 -16.81 -14.60 -1.20
CA ASP A 92 -17.22 -14.48 0.22
C ASP A 92 -16.59 -13.27 0.91
N GLY A 93 -16.08 -12.32 0.12
CA GLY A 93 -15.55 -11.07 0.62
C GLY A 93 -14.98 -10.14 -0.44
N ASP A 94 -14.67 -8.93 -0.02
CA ASP A 94 -14.00 -7.91 -0.83
C ASP A 94 -12.49 -8.00 -0.65
N TRP A 95 -11.76 -7.74 -1.74
CA TRP A 95 -10.32 -7.63 -1.76
C TRP A 95 -9.92 -6.26 -2.31
N GLY A 96 -8.90 -5.65 -1.72
CA GLY A 96 -8.41 -4.35 -2.17
C GLY A 96 -7.29 -3.79 -1.31
N GLN A 97 -7.34 -2.50 -1.08
CA GLN A 97 -6.37 -1.76 -0.29
C GLN A 97 -7.06 -0.74 0.62
N ALA A 98 -6.34 -0.25 1.61
CA ALA A 98 -6.83 0.77 2.53
C ALA A 98 -5.75 1.82 2.81
N LEU A 99 -6.18 3.05 3.09
CA LEU A 99 -5.33 4.08 3.67
C LEU A 99 -5.82 4.32 5.10
N LEU A 100 -4.92 4.16 6.06
CA LEU A 100 -5.20 4.37 7.47
C LEU A 100 -4.47 5.64 7.93
N THR A 101 -5.15 6.54 8.63
CA THR A 101 -4.58 7.78 9.17
C THR A 101 -4.92 7.93 10.65
N ARG A 102 -3.94 8.31 11.48
CA ARG A 102 -4.18 8.63 12.92
C ARG A 102 -3.79 10.06 13.29
N VAL A 103 -3.56 10.88 12.28
CA VAL A 103 -3.27 12.31 12.37
C VAL A 103 -4.26 13.06 11.48
N PRO A 104 -4.50 14.37 11.72
CA PRO A 104 -5.42 15.13 10.89
C PRO A 104 -4.98 15.17 9.42
N THR A 105 -5.87 14.75 8.53
CA THR A 105 -5.68 14.79 7.08
C THR A 105 -6.91 15.35 6.39
N GLY A 106 -6.75 15.79 5.14
CA GLY A 106 -7.88 16.06 4.24
C GLY A 106 -8.65 14.77 3.89
N PRO A 107 -9.78 14.90 3.16
CA PRO A 107 -10.55 13.76 2.70
C PRO A 107 -9.69 12.85 1.81
N VAL A 108 -9.86 11.54 1.96
CA VAL A 108 -9.21 10.57 1.09
C VAL A 108 -9.95 10.54 -0.26
N THR A 109 -9.19 10.67 -1.35
CA THR A 109 -9.71 10.56 -2.72
C THR A 109 -9.19 9.29 -3.38
N GLU A 110 -10.03 8.68 -4.21
CA GLU A 110 -9.69 7.47 -4.95
C GLU A 110 -9.58 7.77 -6.45
N GLN A 111 -8.46 7.41 -7.06
CA GLN A 111 -8.33 7.38 -8.51
C GLN A 111 -8.21 5.94 -8.98
N ARG A 112 -9.23 5.44 -9.69
CA ARG A 112 -9.18 4.12 -10.32
C ARG A 112 -8.27 4.14 -11.54
N LEU A 113 -7.47 3.11 -11.66
CA LEU A 113 -6.62 2.75 -12.79
C LEU A 113 -7.18 1.47 -13.38
N SER A 114 -7.84 1.57 -14.54
CA SER A 114 -8.47 0.44 -15.23
C SER A 114 -7.73 0.06 -16.51
N GLY A 115 -8.10 -1.08 -17.11
CA GLY A 115 -7.62 -1.48 -18.43
C GLY A 115 -6.21 -2.06 -18.44
N PHE A 116 -5.84 -2.85 -17.43
CA PHE A 116 -4.66 -3.73 -17.49
C PHE A 116 -5.12 -5.09 -18.03
N LEU A 117 -4.59 -5.48 -19.20
CA LEU A 117 -5.15 -6.55 -20.05
C LEU A 117 -5.29 -7.91 -19.33
N MET A 118 -4.43 -8.17 -18.34
CA MET A 118 -4.31 -9.46 -17.65
C MET A 118 -4.47 -9.34 -16.14
N ASP A 119 -4.87 -8.18 -15.63
CA ASP A 119 -5.09 -7.99 -14.20
C ASP A 119 -6.55 -8.33 -13.84
N ALA A 120 -6.70 -9.32 -12.97
CA ALA A 120 -8.00 -9.74 -12.46
C ALA A 120 -8.63 -8.68 -11.52
N THR A 121 -7.82 -7.75 -11.03
CA THR A 121 -8.21 -6.71 -10.07
C THR A 121 -8.17 -5.34 -10.71
N ASP A 122 -9.02 -4.43 -10.25
CA ASP A 122 -8.81 -3.01 -10.51
C ASP A 122 -7.62 -2.51 -9.68
N ARG A 123 -7.02 -1.39 -10.08
CA ARG A 123 -5.92 -0.77 -9.35
C ARG A 123 -6.35 0.63 -8.95
N THR A 124 -5.94 1.10 -7.78
CA THR A 124 -6.31 2.45 -7.33
C THR A 124 -5.13 3.17 -6.73
N VAL A 125 -5.14 4.50 -6.84
CA VAL A 125 -4.29 5.39 -6.07
C VAL A 125 -5.19 6.09 -5.06
N LEU A 126 -4.94 5.86 -3.78
CA LEU A 126 -5.56 6.58 -2.67
C LEU A 126 -4.71 7.81 -2.37
N LYS A 127 -5.33 8.99 -2.22
CA LYS A 127 -4.62 10.24 -1.91
C LYS A 127 -5.25 10.94 -0.73
N THR A 128 -4.43 11.47 0.15
CA THR A 128 -4.83 12.41 1.19
C THR A 128 -3.79 13.51 1.35
N GLU A 129 -4.17 14.59 2.00
CA GLU A 129 -3.34 15.76 2.24
C GLU A 129 -3.08 15.93 3.73
N VAL A 130 -1.84 16.21 4.10
CA VAL A 130 -1.43 16.49 5.48
C VAL A 130 -0.70 17.83 5.54
N ASP A 131 -1.02 18.65 6.55
CA ASP A 131 -0.34 19.91 6.80
C ASP A 131 1.03 19.67 7.46
N LEU A 132 2.10 19.96 6.73
CA LEU A 132 3.46 20.05 7.25
C LEU A 132 3.87 21.52 7.39
N ASP A 133 3.81 22.04 8.61
CA ASP A 133 4.10 23.44 8.98
C ASP A 133 3.55 24.48 7.99
N GLY A 134 2.26 24.41 7.65
CA GLY A 134 1.60 25.32 6.72
C GLY A 134 1.79 25.00 5.24
N THR A 135 2.49 23.91 4.92
CA THR A 135 2.65 23.40 3.55
C THR A 135 1.95 22.05 3.40
N THR A 136 1.15 21.92 2.35
CA THR A 136 0.47 20.66 2.06
C THR A 136 1.45 19.62 1.53
N LEU A 137 1.50 18.46 2.18
CA LEU A 137 2.08 17.23 1.67
C LEU A 137 0.96 16.30 1.16
N THR A 138 1.05 15.88 -0.09
CA THR A 138 0.15 14.86 -0.65
C THR A 138 0.72 13.46 -0.41
N VAL A 139 -0.03 12.62 0.29
CA VAL A 139 0.32 11.22 0.58
C VAL A 139 -0.49 10.30 -0.31
N CYS A 140 0.19 9.53 -1.15
CA CYS A 140 -0.41 8.60 -2.10
C CYS A 140 -0.09 7.14 -1.71
N GLY A 141 -1.11 6.28 -1.61
CA GLY A 141 -0.99 4.83 -1.41
C GLY A 141 -1.49 4.05 -2.63
N SER A 142 -0.79 2.98 -3.04
CA SER A 142 -1.26 2.14 -4.14
C SER A 142 -0.78 0.68 -4.06
N HIS A 143 -1.54 -0.25 -4.63
CA HIS A 143 -1.07 -1.56 -5.05
C HIS A 143 -1.06 -1.54 -6.58
N LEU A 144 0.11 -1.48 -7.22
CA LEU A 144 0.24 -1.40 -8.68
C LEU A 144 0.30 -2.80 -9.32
N PRO A 145 -0.09 -2.93 -10.61
CA PRO A 145 -0.13 -4.22 -11.29
C PRO A 145 1.27 -4.82 -11.45
N HIS A 146 1.32 -6.15 -11.53
CA HIS A 146 2.55 -6.88 -11.83
C HIS A 146 3.22 -6.43 -13.13
N LEU A 147 4.54 -6.56 -13.19
CA LEU A 147 5.36 -6.12 -14.32
C LEU A 147 4.90 -6.73 -15.65
N GLU A 148 4.50 -7.99 -15.64
CA GLU A 148 3.95 -8.75 -16.78
C GLU A 148 2.63 -8.20 -17.33
N HIS A 149 1.93 -7.34 -16.58
CA HIS A 149 0.63 -6.78 -16.97
C HIS A 149 0.75 -5.41 -17.68
N MET A 150 1.85 -5.20 -18.43
CA MET A 150 2.15 -3.95 -19.14
C MET A 150 2.28 -2.73 -18.22
N SER A 151 2.84 -2.97 -17.03
CA SER A 151 3.01 -1.95 -16.00
C SER A 151 3.87 -0.73 -16.40
N PRO A 152 4.78 -0.76 -17.41
CA PRO A 152 5.46 0.45 -17.89
C PRO A 152 4.50 1.51 -18.49
N LEU A 153 3.30 1.12 -18.94
CA LEU A 153 2.26 2.06 -19.36
C LEU A 153 1.72 2.91 -18.19
N LEU A 154 1.94 2.47 -16.94
CA LEU A 154 1.61 3.26 -15.75
C LEU A 154 2.28 4.61 -15.75
N ARG A 155 3.46 4.75 -16.37
CA ARG A 155 4.15 6.04 -16.47
C ARG A 155 3.22 7.13 -17.03
N TRP A 156 2.40 6.79 -18.01
CA TRP A 156 1.47 7.72 -18.63
C TRP A 156 0.17 7.82 -17.85
N ARG A 157 -0.33 6.70 -17.31
CA ARG A 157 -1.57 6.67 -16.53
C ARG A 157 -1.47 7.37 -15.18
N LEU A 158 -0.28 7.46 -14.60
CA LEU A 158 -0.05 8.13 -13.32
C LEU A 158 0.19 9.63 -13.47
N ARG A 159 0.53 10.12 -14.68
CA ARG A 159 0.97 11.50 -14.90
C ARG A 159 0.01 12.56 -14.34
N ASP A 160 -1.29 12.35 -14.52
CA ASP A 160 -2.33 13.28 -14.07
C ASP A 160 -3.02 12.78 -12.78
N VAL A 161 -2.48 11.73 -12.17
CA VAL A 161 -3.04 11.09 -10.97
C VAL A 161 -2.21 11.46 -9.73
N ILE A 162 -0.90 11.40 -9.87
CA ILE A 162 0.05 11.75 -8.80
C ILE A 162 0.52 13.21 -8.97
N PRO A 163 0.89 13.89 -7.87
CA PRO A 163 1.42 15.25 -7.91
C PRO A 163 2.62 15.42 -8.84
N GLU A 164 2.85 16.66 -9.26
CA GLU A 164 4.06 17.00 -9.99
C GLU A 164 5.30 16.89 -9.10
N ARG A 165 6.46 16.62 -9.71
CA ARG A 165 7.74 16.44 -8.98
C ARG A 165 8.17 17.65 -8.14
N HIS A 166 7.60 18.82 -8.37
CA HIS A 166 7.95 20.05 -7.64
C HIS A 166 7.02 20.32 -6.46
N GLU A 167 5.92 19.56 -6.35
CA GLU A 167 4.98 19.61 -5.25
C GLU A 167 5.43 18.65 -4.13
N PRO A 168 5.27 18.99 -2.84
CA PRO A 168 5.56 18.08 -1.73
C PRO A 168 4.65 16.85 -1.77
N ALA A 169 5.21 15.67 -2.07
CA ALA A 169 4.42 14.45 -2.21
C ALA A 169 5.22 13.17 -1.92
N VAL A 170 4.51 12.12 -1.51
CA VAL A 170 5.02 10.76 -1.36
C VAL A 170 4.05 9.75 -2.02
N LEU A 171 4.60 8.75 -2.69
CA LEU A 171 3.88 7.63 -3.29
C LEU A 171 4.48 6.35 -2.71
N MET A 172 3.65 5.56 -2.03
CA MET A 172 4.08 4.34 -1.34
C MET A 172 3.15 3.17 -1.62
N GLY A 173 3.70 1.96 -1.61
CA GLY A 173 2.92 0.80 -1.98
C GLY A 173 3.73 -0.42 -2.37
N ASP A 174 3.04 -1.54 -2.55
CA ASP A 174 3.52 -2.65 -3.36
C ASP A 174 3.36 -2.28 -4.83
N PHE A 175 4.47 -2.06 -5.53
CA PHE A 175 4.43 -1.73 -6.96
C PHE A 175 4.57 -2.95 -7.86
N ASN A 176 4.78 -4.14 -7.30
CA ASN A 176 5.12 -5.37 -8.04
C ASN A 176 6.24 -5.19 -9.07
N MET A 177 7.20 -4.33 -8.77
CA MET A 177 8.20 -3.88 -9.73
C MET A 177 9.56 -3.70 -9.10
N TRP A 178 10.61 -3.91 -9.89
CA TRP A 178 11.96 -3.62 -9.42
C TRP A 178 12.16 -2.10 -9.37
N ARG A 179 13.06 -1.66 -8.49
CA ARG A 179 13.32 -0.24 -8.21
C ARG A 179 13.57 0.62 -9.46
N TRP A 180 14.29 0.09 -10.45
CA TRP A 180 14.56 0.85 -11.69
C TRP A 180 13.29 1.07 -12.54
N VAL A 181 12.32 0.14 -12.50
CA VAL A 181 11.02 0.29 -13.17
C VAL A 181 10.14 1.28 -12.40
N ALA A 182 10.12 1.20 -11.06
CA ALA A 182 9.41 2.17 -10.22
C ALA A 182 9.85 3.61 -10.51
N ARG A 183 11.17 3.84 -10.65
CA ARG A 183 11.74 5.13 -11.05
C ARG A 183 11.40 5.56 -12.49
N PHE A 184 11.22 4.60 -13.39
CA PHE A 184 10.77 4.89 -14.75
C PHE A 184 9.30 5.33 -14.77
N VAL A 185 8.46 4.70 -13.95
CA VAL A 185 7.03 4.99 -13.82
C VAL A 185 6.77 6.33 -13.14
N ALA A 186 7.57 6.71 -12.13
CA ALA A 186 7.48 7.99 -11.44
C ALA A 186 8.74 8.86 -11.65
N PRO A 187 8.95 9.43 -12.86
CA PRO A 187 10.17 10.14 -13.18
C PRO A 187 10.35 11.40 -12.32
N GLY A 188 11.56 11.56 -11.76
CA GLY A 188 11.91 12.71 -10.92
C GLY A 188 11.58 12.53 -9.43
N TRP A 189 10.81 11.50 -9.08
CA TRP A 189 10.62 11.06 -7.71
C TRP A 189 11.83 10.25 -7.23
N LYS A 190 12.14 10.29 -5.95
CA LYS A 190 13.35 9.71 -5.35
C LYS A 190 12.98 8.59 -4.38
N ASP A 191 13.70 7.48 -4.44
CA ASP A 191 13.57 6.40 -3.45
C ASP A 191 13.88 6.93 -2.04
N THR A 192 13.02 6.61 -1.08
CA THR A 192 13.23 6.93 0.34
C THR A 192 13.75 5.71 1.10
N VAL A 193 13.14 4.54 0.89
CA VAL A 193 13.50 3.26 1.52
C VAL A 193 14.26 2.38 0.52
N ARG A 194 15.32 1.71 1.00
CA ARG A 194 16.07 0.71 0.24
C ARG A 194 16.23 -0.56 1.04
N GLY A 195 15.80 -1.68 0.46
CA GLY A 195 15.93 -2.99 1.08
C GLY A 195 14.98 -3.99 0.45
N ALA A 196 15.33 -5.28 0.51
CA ALA A 196 14.47 -6.33 0.01
C ALA A 196 13.26 -6.52 0.94
N THR A 197 12.07 -6.63 0.34
CA THR A 197 10.80 -6.75 1.06
C THR A 197 10.11 -8.08 0.80
N TRP A 198 10.45 -8.76 -0.30
CA TRP A 198 9.83 -10.02 -0.71
C TRP A 198 10.86 -11.05 -1.20
N PRO A 199 10.64 -12.38 -1.01
CA PRO A 199 9.61 -13.00 -0.17
C PRO A 199 10.04 -13.09 1.31
N ALA A 200 9.34 -12.39 2.18
CA ALA A 200 9.66 -12.24 3.60
C ALA A 200 9.65 -13.56 4.38
N HIS A 201 8.75 -14.48 4.04
CA HIS A 201 8.58 -15.77 4.71
C HIS A 201 9.74 -16.78 4.48
N ARG A 202 10.68 -16.46 3.58
CA ARG A 202 11.89 -17.27 3.34
C ARG A 202 13.13 -16.45 3.66
N PHE A 203 13.49 -15.60 2.72
CA PHE A 203 14.64 -14.71 2.77
C PHE A 203 14.31 -13.59 1.77
N PRO A 204 14.11 -12.35 2.24
CA PRO A 204 13.83 -11.23 1.35
C PRO A 204 14.99 -11.04 0.36
N VAL A 205 14.70 -11.05 -0.95
CA VAL A 205 15.70 -10.87 -2.01
C VAL A 205 15.37 -9.69 -2.93
N PHE A 206 14.09 -9.39 -3.10
CA PHE A 206 13.61 -8.39 -4.04
C PHE A 206 12.93 -7.23 -3.31
N GLN A 207 13.20 -6.01 -3.77
CA GLN A 207 12.47 -4.81 -3.37
C GLN A 207 11.35 -4.58 -4.39
N ILE A 208 10.12 -4.87 -4.00
CA ILE A 208 8.91 -4.63 -4.81
C ILE A 208 7.93 -3.67 -4.14
N ASP A 209 8.06 -3.49 -2.83
CA ASP A 209 7.44 -2.39 -2.10
C ASP A 209 8.35 -1.16 -2.16
N HIS A 210 7.78 -0.02 -2.50
CA HIS A 210 8.52 1.22 -2.68
C HIS A 210 7.85 2.38 -1.95
N MET A 211 8.68 3.34 -1.56
CA MET A 211 8.24 4.65 -1.11
C MET A 211 9.09 5.69 -1.84
N LEU A 212 8.46 6.41 -2.75
CA LEU A 212 9.08 7.44 -3.57
C LEU A 212 8.59 8.80 -3.08
N ALA A 213 9.49 9.76 -2.89
CA ALA A 213 9.16 11.12 -2.50
C ALA A 213 9.66 12.14 -3.51
N THR A 214 8.95 13.24 -3.65
CA THR A 214 9.35 14.33 -4.55
C THR A 214 10.55 15.11 -3.98
N PRO A 215 11.32 15.79 -4.85
CA PRO A 215 12.45 16.63 -4.45
C PRO A 215 12.25 17.58 -3.25
N PRO A 216 11.10 18.23 -2.99
CA PRO A 216 10.89 19.05 -1.80
C PRO A 216 10.92 18.29 -0.47
N MET A 217 10.82 16.95 -0.50
CA MET A 217 10.76 16.13 0.69
C MET A 217 12.14 15.63 1.16
N LEU A 218 12.31 15.60 2.47
CA LEU A 218 13.38 14.90 3.18
C LEU A 218 12.79 13.66 3.87
N ALA A 219 13.40 12.51 3.60
CA ALA A 219 13.09 11.27 4.30
C ALA A 219 14.21 10.93 5.30
N THR A 220 13.81 10.61 6.52
CA THR A 220 14.65 10.16 7.63
C THR A 220 14.05 8.87 8.19
N ASP A 221 14.79 8.14 9.03
CA ASP A 221 14.32 6.89 9.65
C ASP A 221 13.69 5.92 8.62
N ALA A 222 14.28 5.87 7.42
CA ALA A 222 13.75 5.14 6.28
C ALA A 222 14.30 3.71 6.28
N GLU A 223 13.43 2.73 6.49
CA GLU A 223 13.84 1.35 6.69
C GLU A 223 12.79 0.32 6.23
N VAL A 224 13.26 -0.90 6.00
CA VAL A 224 12.42 -2.10 5.91
C VAL A 224 12.28 -2.67 7.32
N VAL A 225 11.05 -2.78 7.82
CA VAL A 225 10.79 -3.20 9.20
C VAL A 225 10.50 -4.70 9.25
N HIS A 226 11.29 -5.44 10.03
CA HIS A 226 11.12 -6.88 10.20
C HIS A 226 10.03 -7.22 11.22
N THR A 227 8.76 -7.11 10.80
CA THR A 227 7.59 -7.42 11.63
C THR A 227 6.51 -8.17 10.84
N GLY A 228 5.60 -8.82 11.56
CA GLY A 228 4.50 -9.59 10.99
C GLY A 228 4.94 -10.92 10.36
N LYS A 229 4.01 -11.55 9.64
CA LYS A 229 4.24 -12.84 8.96
C LYS A 229 3.63 -12.88 7.54
N SER A 230 3.41 -11.72 6.93
CA SER A 230 3.09 -11.60 5.50
C SER A 230 4.25 -12.15 4.63
N ASP A 231 4.02 -12.40 3.34
CA ASP A 231 5.13 -12.56 2.37
C ASP A 231 5.85 -11.27 2.04
N HIS A 232 5.35 -10.12 2.49
CA HIS A 232 6.04 -8.84 2.40
C HIS A 232 6.53 -8.36 3.77
N LEU A 233 7.68 -7.67 3.76
CA LEU A 233 8.11 -6.84 4.89
C LEU A 233 7.56 -5.42 4.69
N PRO A 234 6.96 -4.80 5.72
CA PRO A 234 6.54 -3.42 5.64
C PRO A 234 7.74 -2.47 5.55
N ILE A 235 7.48 -1.30 4.97
CA ILE A 235 8.45 -0.20 4.88
C ILE A 235 7.92 1.03 5.60
N ARG A 236 8.81 1.84 6.19
CA ARG A 236 8.46 3.13 6.77
C ARG A 236 9.53 4.19 6.50
N ALA A 237 9.12 5.45 6.57
CA ALA A 237 10.02 6.58 6.68
C ALA A 237 9.34 7.73 7.42
N ARG A 238 10.15 8.61 8.01
CA ARG A 238 9.70 9.91 8.53
C ARG A 238 9.96 10.99 7.48
N LEU A 239 8.90 11.70 7.11
CA LEU A 239 8.93 12.75 6.08
C LEU A 239 8.85 14.14 6.71
N SER A 240 9.65 15.06 6.17
CA SER A 240 9.64 16.49 6.49
C SER A 240 9.95 17.29 5.21
N LEU A 241 9.66 18.58 5.23
CA LEU A 241 10.09 19.48 4.16
C LEU A 241 11.62 19.66 4.21
N ARG A 242 12.23 19.86 3.05
CA ARG A 242 13.65 20.23 2.95
C ARG A 242 13.92 21.67 3.36
#